data_AF-A0A1J5FC83-F1
#
_entry.id   AF-A0A1J5FC83-F1
#
_cell.length_a   1.000
_cell.length_b   1.000
_cell.length_c   1.000
_cell.angle_alpha   90.00
_cell.angle_beta   90.00
_cell.angle_gamma   90.00
#
_symmetry.space_group_name_H-M   'P 1'
#
loop_
_entity.id
_entity.type
_entity.pdbx_description
1 polymer ?
#
loop_
_entity_poly.entity_id
_entity_poly.type
_entity_poly.pdbx_seq_one_letter_code
_entity_poly.pdbx_strand_id
1 'polypeptide(L)'
;MATYDNLPVYKASYDLLVEIFRFVKTFSREYKHTLGESIKKEMIILISHIYRANSDVSKRKEHLSGARESLELIRLYLRLTKDLDQINLKSFVFLNTIIESVSKQLFSWQKSC
;
A
#
# COMPACT_ATOMS: atom_id res chain seq x y z
N MET A 1 -4.45 15.73 20.40
CA MET A 1 -3.90 15.42 19.07
C MET A 1 -4.00 13.92 18.90
N ALA A 2 -4.86 13.45 18.00
CA ALA A 2 -5.20 12.03 17.91
C ALA A 2 -3.95 11.18 17.68
N THR A 3 -3.66 10.32 18.64
CA THR A 3 -2.59 9.34 18.66
C THR A 3 -2.69 8.46 17.42
N TYR A 4 -1.59 8.38 16.66
CA TYR A 4 -1.40 7.60 15.43
C TYR A 4 -1.87 6.13 15.52
N ASP A 5 -2.00 5.62 16.74
CA ASP A 5 -2.33 4.23 17.09
C ASP A 5 -3.75 3.77 16.70
N ASN A 6 -4.70 4.69 16.46
CA ASN A 6 -6.11 4.33 16.29
C ASN A 6 -6.68 4.50 14.87
N LEU A 7 -5.88 4.83 13.86
CA LEU A 7 -6.37 4.83 12.48
C LEU A 7 -6.29 3.41 11.89
N PRO A 8 -7.43 2.74 11.66
CA PRO A 8 -7.42 1.38 11.11
C PRO A 8 -6.73 1.33 9.73
N VAL A 9 -6.75 2.45 8.98
CA VAL A 9 -6.12 2.53 7.67
C VAL A 9 -4.60 2.51 7.75
N TYR A 10 -4.02 3.16 8.77
CA TYR A 10 -2.57 3.16 8.97
C TYR A 10 -2.09 1.76 9.32
N LYS A 11 -2.78 1.08 10.24
CA LYS A 11 -2.48 -0.31 10.60
C LYS A 11 -2.57 -1.23 9.39
N ALA A 12 -3.65 -1.16 8.62
CA ALA A 12 -3.84 -1.99 7.44
C ALA A 12 -2.76 -1.74 6.36
N SER A 13 -2.34 -0.49 6.16
CA SER A 13 -1.24 -0.16 5.24
C SER A 13 0.12 -0.61 5.75
N TYR A 14 0.35 -0.61 7.06
CA TYR A 14 1.57 -1.13 7.66
C TYR A 14 1.64 -2.66 7.58
N ASP A 15 0.53 -3.35 7.83
CA ASP A 15 0.44 -4.80 7.65
C ASP A 15 0.71 -5.18 6.18
N LEU A 16 0.18 -4.42 5.23
CA LEU A 16 0.48 -4.57 3.81
C LEU A 16 1.98 -4.39 3.51
N LEU A 17 2.64 -3.40 4.13
CA LEU A 17 4.07 -3.16 3.97
C LEU A 17 4.88 -4.37 4.43
N VAL A 18 4.60 -4.88 5.63
CA VAL A 18 5.30 -6.03 6.18
C VAL A 18 5.14 -7.25 5.28
N GLU A 19 3.94 -7.52 4.81
CA GLU A 19 3.65 -8.64 3.90
C GLU A 19 4.38 -8.49 2.57
N ILE A 20 4.36 -7.31 1.95
CA ILE A 20 5.12 -7.04 0.73
C ILE A 20 6.62 -7.28 0.95
N PHE A 21 7.19 -6.83 2.07
CA PHE A 21 8.61 -7.09 2.36
C PHE A 21 8.92 -8.58 2.53
N ARG A 22 7.99 -9.38 3.04
CA ARG A 22 8.12 -10.85 3.11
C ARG A 22 8.10 -11.47 1.71
N PHE A 23 7.17 -11.05 0.84
CA PHE A 23 7.08 -11.59 -0.53
C PHE A 23 8.24 -11.14 -1.43
N VAL A 24 8.70 -9.90 -1.34
CA VAL A 24 9.85 -9.43 -2.14
C VAL A 24 11.13 -10.21 -1.80
N LYS A 25 11.23 -10.82 -0.61
CA LYS A 25 12.37 -11.70 -0.28
C LYS A 25 12.40 -12.97 -1.14
N THR A 26 11.26 -13.46 -1.60
CA THR A 26 11.16 -14.70 -2.40
C THR A 26 11.33 -14.46 -3.90
N PHE A 27 11.41 -13.20 -4.35
CA PHE A 27 11.60 -12.87 -5.76
C PHE A 27 12.97 -13.32 -6.22
N SER A 28 13.08 -13.67 -7.50
CA SER A 28 14.39 -13.89 -8.12
C SER A 28 15.22 -12.59 -8.10
N ARG A 29 16.54 -12.73 -8.14
CA ARG A 29 17.48 -11.63 -7.89
C ARG A 29 17.25 -10.42 -8.81
N GLU A 30 16.95 -10.67 -10.07
CA GLU A 30 16.66 -9.63 -11.07
C GLU A 30 15.43 -8.78 -10.69
N TYR A 31 14.31 -9.44 -10.39
CA TYR A 31 13.06 -8.74 -10.05
C TYR A 31 13.07 -8.13 -8.65
N LYS A 32 13.91 -8.64 -7.75
CA LYS A 32 14.05 -8.11 -6.39
C LYS A 32 14.59 -6.68 -6.36
N HIS A 33 15.54 -6.36 -7.22
CA HIS A 33 16.17 -5.04 -7.33
C HIS A 33 15.46 -4.09 -8.30
N THR A 34 14.49 -4.61 -9.07
CA THR A 34 13.67 -3.79 -9.98
C THR A 34 12.27 -3.62 -9.39
N LEU A 35 11.38 -4.60 -9.60
CA LEU A 35 10.00 -4.56 -9.11
C LEU A 35 9.92 -4.54 -7.58
N GLY A 36 10.74 -5.34 -6.91
CA GLY A 36 10.76 -5.40 -5.46
C GLY A 36 11.12 -4.06 -4.81
N GLU A 37 12.04 -3.31 -5.40
CA GLU A 37 12.43 -1.98 -4.91
C GLU A 37 11.35 -0.93 -5.22
N SER A 38 10.80 -0.93 -6.44
CA SER A 38 9.71 -0.05 -6.85
C SER A 38 8.46 -0.22 -5.96
N ILE A 39 8.04 -1.45 -5.67
CA ILE A 39 6.89 -1.73 -4.80
C ILE A 39 7.16 -1.20 -3.39
N LYS A 40 8.36 -1.43 -2.84
CA LYS A 40 8.72 -0.95 -1.49
C LYS A 40 8.69 0.58 -1.42
N LYS A 41 9.21 1.25 -2.45
CA LYS A 41 9.20 2.70 -2.54
C LYS A 41 7.76 3.25 -2.56
N GLU A 42 6.89 2.68 -3.39
CA GLU A 42 5.48 3.08 -3.42
C GLU A 42 4.75 2.82 -2.10
N MET A 43 5.05 1.72 -1.40
CA MET A 43 4.48 1.46 -0.08
C MET A 43 4.90 2.50 0.97
N ILE A 44 6.15 2.98 0.92
CA ILE A 44 6.61 4.06 1.81
C ILE A 44 5.89 5.36 1.48
N ILE A 45 5.69 5.66 0.18
CA ILE A 45 4.95 6.85 -0.28
C ILE A 45 3.49 6.79 0.18
N LEU A 46 2.82 5.64 0.03
CA LEU A 46 1.46 5.40 0.52
C LEU A 46 1.33 5.73 2.02
N ILE A 47 2.22 5.17 2.86
CA ILE A 47 2.20 5.39 4.31
C ILE A 47 2.49 6.86 4.64
N SER A 48 3.41 7.50 3.93
CA SER A 48 3.71 8.93 4.08
C SER A 48 2.50 9.80 3.76
N HIS A 49 1.74 9.49 2.70
CA HIS A 49 0.50 10.18 2.38
C HIS A 49 -0.57 10.00 3.45
N ILE A 50 -0.75 8.80 3.98
CA ILE A 50 -1.69 8.53 5.09
C ILE A 50 -1.32 9.34 6.33
N TYR A 51 -0.03 9.37 6.68
CA TYR A 51 0.48 10.17 7.79
C TYR A 51 0.22 11.67 7.56
N ARG A 52 0.54 12.19 6.38
CA ARG A 52 0.33 13.60 6.03
C ARG A 52 -1.15 13.98 6.01
N ALA A 53 -2.03 13.10 5.53
CA ALA A 53 -3.48 13.30 5.56
C ALA A 53 -4.02 13.44 7.00
N ASN A 54 -3.40 12.74 7.96
CA ASN A 54 -3.74 12.88 9.37
C ASN A 54 -3.23 14.21 9.96
N SER A 55 -1.99 14.58 9.63
CA SER A 55 -1.30 15.74 10.22
C SER A 55 -1.73 17.08 9.62
N ASP A 56 -1.97 17.15 8.30
CA ASP A 56 -2.42 18.36 7.60
C ASP A 56 -3.89 18.22 7.19
N VAL A 57 -4.77 18.76 8.04
CA VAL A 57 -6.23 18.74 7.81
C VAL A 57 -6.62 19.54 6.57
N SER A 58 -5.89 20.62 6.26
CA SER A 58 -6.19 21.54 5.16
C SER A 58 -6.00 20.87 3.81
N LYS A 59 -4.92 20.08 3.68
CA LYS A 59 -4.55 19.35 2.45
C LYS A 59 -4.89 17.86 2.51
N ARG A 60 -5.73 17.46 3.45
CA ARG A 60 -6.08 16.05 3.67
C ARG A 60 -6.60 15.38 2.41
N LYS A 61 -7.50 16.04 1.66
CA LYS A 61 -8.08 15.47 0.43
C LYS A 61 -7.02 15.21 -0.64
N GLU A 62 -6.04 16.12 -0.78
CA GLU A 62 -4.91 15.96 -1.71
C GLU A 62 -4.03 14.77 -1.29
N HIS A 63 -3.70 14.67 0.00
CA HIS A 63 -2.90 13.56 0.52
C HIS A 63 -3.61 12.21 0.39
N LEU A 64 -4.93 12.14 0.61
CA LEU A 64 -5.71 10.92 0.40
C LEU A 64 -5.79 10.55 -1.09
N SER A 65 -5.86 11.53 -1.99
CA SER A 65 -5.79 11.27 -3.43
C SER A 65 -4.45 10.64 -3.81
N GLY A 66 -3.33 11.20 -3.31
CA GLY A 66 -2.00 10.63 -3.53
C GLY A 66 -1.84 9.23 -2.94
N ALA A 67 -2.40 8.97 -1.75
CA ALA A 67 -2.42 7.63 -1.17
C ALA A 67 -3.15 6.62 -2.08
N ARG A 68 -4.30 7.01 -2.65
CA ARG A 68 -5.05 6.15 -3.57
C ARG A 68 -4.28 5.88 -4.86
N GLU A 69 -3.60 6.88 -5.41
CA GLU A 69 -2.76 6.72 -6.60
C GLU A 69 -1.62 5.72 -6.36
N SER A 70 -0.86 5.88 -5.26
CA SER A 70 0.18 4.91 -4.88
C SER A 70 -0.39 3.50 -4.70
N LEU A 71 -1.59 3.36 -4.12
CA LEU A 71 -2.23 2.06 -3.96
C LEU A 71 -2.55 1.38 -5.30
N GLU A 72 -2.98 2.14 -6.31
CA GLU A 72 -3.18 1.60 -7.67
C GLU A 72 -1.86 1.21 -8.33
N LEU A 73 -0.78 1.97 -8.13
CA LEU A 73 0.55 1.59 -8.61
C LEU A 73 1.03 0.28 -7.96
N ILE A 74 0.80 0.10 -6.67
CA ILE A 74 1.10 -1.15 -5.96
C ILE A 74 0.31 -2.32 -6.54
N ARG A 75 -1.00 -2.15 -6.84
CA ARG A 75 -1.80 -3.19 -7.52
C ARG A 75 -1.23 -3.55 -8.88
N LEU A 76 -0.85 -2.55 -9.68
CA LEU A 76 -0.27 -2.76 -11.01
C LEU A 76 1.02 -3.60 -10.91
N TYR A 77 1.93 -3.21 -10.01
CA TYR A 77 3.16 -3.97 -9.80
C TYR A 77 2.90 -5.39 -9.28
N LEU A 78 1.95 -5.58 -8.37
CA LEU A 78 1.62 -6.92 -7.90
C LEU A 78 1.04 -7.82 -9.00
N ARG A 79 0.20 -7.27 -9.89
CA ARG A 79 -0.26 -8.01 -11.06
C ARG A 79 0.92 -8.43 -11.94
N LEU A 80 1.83 -7.50 -12.23
CA LEU A 80 3.03 -7.82 -12.99
C LEU A 80 3.89 -8.90 -12.31
N THR A 81 4.05 -8.86 -10.99
CA THR A 81 4.80 -9.93 -10.28
C THR A 81 4.11 -11.29 -10.37
N LYS A 82 2.77 -11.34 -10.48
CA LYS A 82 2.04 -12.59 -10.71
C LYS A 82 2.18 -13.07 -12.15
N ASP A 83 2.17 -12.17 -13.12
CA ASP A 83 2.32 -12.49 -14.55
C ASP A 83 3.73 -12.99 -14.87
N LEU A 84 4.74 -12.53 -14.11
CA LEU A 84 6.13 -12.99 -14.16
C LEU A 84 6.41 -14.19 -13.22
N ASP A 85 5.36 -14.80 -12.65
CA ASP A 85 5.42 -15.93 -11.72
C ASP A 85 6.38 -15.75 -10.52
N GLN A 86 6.58 -14.51 -10.06
CA GLN A 86 7.37 -14.22 -8.85
C GLN A 86 6.60 -14.48 -7.56
N ILE A 87 5.27 -14.50 -7.64
CA ILE A 87 4.38 -14.83 -6.52
C ILE A 87 3.39 -15.92 -6.93
N ASN A 88 3.07 -16.80 -5.97
CA ASN A 88 2.04 -17.80 -6.16
C ASN A 88 0.63 -17.17 -6.09
N LEU A 89 -0.38 -17.91 -6.60
CA LEU A 89 -1.76 -17.43 -6.63
C LEU A 89 -2.33 -17.14 -5.22
N LYS A 90 -1.99 -17.97 -4.22
CA LYS A 90 -2.48 -17.79 -2.85
C LYS A 90 -2.01 -16.47 -2.25
N SER A 91 -0.72 -16.16 -2.38
CA SER A 91 -0.10 -14.91 -1.96
C SER A 91 -0.68 -13.71 -2.71
N PHE A 92 -0.89 -13.85 -4.02
CA PHE A 92 -1.51 -12.79 -4.83
C PHE A 92 -2.93 -12.46 -4.35
N VAL A 93 -3.77 -13.46 -4.11
CA VAL A 93 -5.14 -13.26 -3.60
C VAL A 93 -5.12 -12.64 -2.21
N PHE A 94 -4.23 -13.12 -1.34
CA PHE A 94 -4.07 -12.58 0.02
C PHE A 94 -3.69 -11.09 0.00
N LEU A 95 -2.67 -10.71 -0.77
CA LEU A 95 -2.24 -9.31 -0.89
C LEU A 95 -3.34 -8.42 -1.46
N ASN A 96 -4.06 -8.88 -2.48
CA ASN A 96 -5.18 -8.12 -3.05
C ASN A 96 -6.31 -7.90 -2.03
N THR A 97 -6.54 -8.85 -1.13
CA THR A 97 -7.55 -8.71 -0.07
C THR A 97 -7.18 -7.59 0.91
N ILE A 98 -5.91 -7.51 1.30
CA ILE A 98 -5.41 -6.43 2.17
C ILE A 98 -5.50 -5.09 1.45
N ILE A 99 -5.06 -5.03 0.19
CA ILE A 99 -5.14 -3.82 -0.62
C ILE A 99 -6.58 -3.32 -0.76
N GLU A 100 -7.53 -4.22 -0.99
CA GLU A 100 -8.94 -3.86 -1.09
C GLU A 100 -9.48 -3.29 0.23
N SER A 101 -9.06 -3.85 1.36
CA SER A 101 -9.36 -3.28 2.68
C SER A 101 -8.80 -1.87 2.83
N VAL A 102 -7.53 -1.64 2.47
CA VAL A 102 -6.91 -0.30 2.51
C VAL A 102 -7.65 0.68 1.60
N SER A 103 -8.00 0.26 0.39
CA SER A 103 -8.72 1.10 -0.59
C SER A 103 -10.08 1.56 -0.05
N LYS A 104 -10.87 0.65 0.52
CA LYS A 104 -12.16 0.96 1.14
C LYS A 104 -12.02 1.93 2.31
N GLN A 105 -10.99 1.77 3.13
CA GLN A 105 -10.73 2.65 4.26
C GLN A 105 -10.30 4.05 3.82
N LEU A 106 -9.41 4.16 2.82
CA LEU A 106 -9.02 5.44 2.22
C LEU A 106 -10.24 6.17 1.62
N PHE A 107 -11.09 5.45 0.90
CA PHE A 107 -12.31 6.02 0.33
C PHE A 107 -13.29 6.52 1.40
N SER A 108 -13.52 5.71 2.44
CA SER A 108 -14.41 6.07 3.55
C SER A 108 -13.89 7.29 4.32
N TRP A 109 -12.57 7.38 4.49
CA TRP A 109 -11.95 8.54 5.13
C TRP A 109 -12.07 9.79 4.25
N GLN A 110 -11.82 9.68 2.95
CA GLN A 110 -11.98 10.80 2.00
C GLN A 110 -13.42 11.32 1.97
N LYS A 111 -14.42 10.43 2.05
CA LYS A 111 -15.85 10.80 2.09
C LYS A 111 -16.24 11.49 3.40
N SER A 112 -15.54 11.19 4.50
CA SER A 112 -15.77 11.78 5.82
C SER A 112 -15.08 13.14 6.00
N CYS A 113 -14.39 13.64 4.97
CA CYS A 113 -13.69 14.93 4.93
C CYS A 113 -14.39 15.91 3.98
#